data_AF-A0A8H9YM24-F1
#
_entry.id   AF-A0A8H9YM24-F1
#
_cell.length_a   1.000
_cell.length_b   1.000
_cell.length_c   1.000
_cell.angle_alpha   90.00
_cell.angle_beta   90.00
_cell.angle_gamma   90.00
#
_symmetry.space_group_name_H-M   'P 1'
#
loop_
_entity.id
_entity.type
_entity.pdbx_description
1 polymer ?
#
loop_
_entity_poly.entity_id
_entity_poly.type
_entity_poly.pdbx_seq_one_letter_code
_entity_poly.pdbx_strand_id
1 'polypeptide(L)'
;MNDKGQDRLAQGFLARKDRALQSIQEILGLDKQTYQGWLDAMTPEERSTHDDEVGRYMELCTIMYAEHKQWSSQLLLGAPENALAHSVNQSSMIGGLGAILLDELKKPSGRAIPQHLRKAGKQIEKLTTAKKRFLDELYKQLRSDEQEVYGDLLTSCIPLLCAMPDLALYETFGRVDLAWKFRSSLMIKPQPGVPESGLQAVITRLHKRVTELSSQALSPILSRSITQKKDSLAAKLMLATLVNRSHWEFLELERFEGIATQSLLRLVMSLRRSDHAKIPANGTRGNFTQWLTRTFCVDSYAGEQTWRGLKPKHVDRFYKQAEWILLWEKRDSVEHYDSEEALLNLCVLGMTWSYCTHEKHDVRVPDVKDYDLVSGREVEHGELVPLTRIMYQQRQLNILARSQQHYALSPRKLEIQSACSKVGRQERMTYIRSNLRNTSLAQWRGLTKGIYEVLAPLLQGQAAVPITVT
;
A
#
# COMPACT_ATOMS: atom_id res chain seq x y z
N MET A 1 32.25 -13.51 3.15
CA MET A 1 31.99 -12.11 2.72
C MET A 1 32.16 -11.26 3.96
N ASN A 2 33.05 -10.26 3.99
CA ASN A 2 33.30 -9.46 5.20
C ASN A 2 32.13 -8.51 5.45
N ASP A 3 31.62 -8.47 6.68
CA ASP A 3 30.51 -7.61 7.10
C ASP A 3 31.04 -6.17 7.25
N LYS A 4 30.84 -5.35 6.21
CA LYS A 4 31.36 -3.98 6.15
C LYS A 4 30.81 -3.09 7.25
N GLY A 5 29.62 -3.41 7.76
CA GLY A 5 29.04 -2.71 8.90
C GLY A 5 29.80 -2.99 10.19
N GLN A 6 30.06 -4.27 10.47
CA GLN A 6 30.84 -4.68 11.65
C GLN A 6 32.29 -4.20 11.57
N ASP A 7 32.91 -4.21 10.40
CA ASP A 7 34.25 -3.65 10.18
C ASP A 7 34.31 -2.15 10.54
N ARG A 8 33.26 -1.38 10.24
CA ARG A 8 33.17 0.05 10.56
C ARG A 8 33.04 0.29 12.06
N LEU A 9 32.24 -0.52 12.75
CA LEU A 9 32.12 -0.45 14.21
C LEU A 9 33.46 -0.80 14.89
N ALA A 10 34.14 -1.84 14.43
CA ALA A 10 35.46 -2.23 14.93
C ALA A 10 36.54 -1.15 14.74
N GLN A 11 36.39 -0.30 13.72
CA GLN A 11 37.24 0.87 13.47
C GLN A 11 36.85 2.11 14.31
N GLY A 12 35.84 2.00 15.18
CA GLY A 12 35.36 3.08 16.04
C GLY A 12 34.49 4.12 15.33
N PHE A 13 34.00 3.83 14.12
CA PHE A 13 33.04 4.73 13.45
C PHE A 13 31.68 4.60 14.10
N LEU A 14 31.04 5.73 14.38
CA LEU A 14 29.68 5.80 14.91
C LEU A 14 28.88 6.90 14.19
N ALA A 15 27.60 6.64 13.95
CA ALA A 15 26.68 7.64 13.43
C ALA A 15 26.56 8.83 14.39
N ARG A 16 26.31 10.04 13.86
CA ARG A 16 26.12 11.24 14.70
C ARG A 16 24.84 11.10 15.55
N LYS A 17 24.93 11.39 16.86
CA LYS A 17 23.81 11.27 17.81
C LYS A 17 22.58 12.05 17.34
N ASP A 18 22.76 13.28 16.87
CA ASP A 18 21.65 14.12 16.38
C ASP A 18 20.88 13.48 15.23
N ARG A 19 21.56 12.77 14.31
CA ARG A 19 20.90 12.07 13.19
C ARG A 19 20.16 10.83 13.66
N ALA A 20 20.71 10.11 14.63
CA ALA A 20 20.03 8.96 15.24
C ALA A 20 18.77 9.40 16.00
N LEU A 21 18.86 10.48 16.78
CA LEU A 21 17.71 11.07 17.48
C LEU A 21 16.65 11.57 16.49
N GLN A 22 17.05 12.23 15.41
CA GLN A 22 16.14 12.62 14.34
C GLN A 22 15.43 11.40 13.73
N SER A 23 16.17 10.33 13.42
CA SER A 23 15.59 9.09 12.89
C SER A 23 14.59 8.45 13.87
N ILE A 24 14.91 8.41 15.17
CA ILE A 24 14.01 7.93 16.22
C ILE A 24 12.72 8.77 16.25
N GLN A 25 12.86 10.10 16.26
CA GLN A 25 11.73 11.03 16.23
C GLN A 25 10.85 10.83 15.00
N GLU A 26 11.46 10.70 13.83
CA GLU A 26 10.78 10.43 12.58
C GLU A 26 10.01 9.11 12.64
N ILE A 27 10.64 8.01 13.07
CA ILE A 27 10.00 6.68 13.16
C ILE A 27 8.86 6.67 14.18
N LEU A 28 9.05 7.27 15.35
CA LEU A 28 8.00 7.31 16.37
C LEU A 28 6.90 8.36 16.06
N GLY A 29 7.13 9.22 15.06
CA GLY A 29 6.24 10.31 14.70
C GLY A 29 6.12 11.35 15.81
N LEU A 30 7.23 11.62 16.49
CA LEU A 30 7.35 12.60 17.55
C LEU A 30 8.06 13.82 16.98
N ASP A 31 7.48 15.01 17.16
CA ASP A 31 8.24 16.25 16.94
C ASP A 31 9.21 16.47 18.10
N LYS A 32 10.07 17.50 17.99
CA LYS A 32 11.08 17.80 19.01
C LYS A 32 10.47 18.06 20.40
N GLN A 33 9.32 18.74 20.45
CA GLN A 33 8.67 19.09 21.71
C GLN A 33 8.05 17.86 22.38
N THR A 34 7.38 17.02 21.60
CA THR A 34 6.75 15.77 22.05
C THR A 34 7.81 14.77 22.49
N TYR A 35 8.92 14.68 21.75
CA TYR A 35 10.07 13.85 22.15
C TYR A 35 10.68 14.33 23.47
N GLN A 36 10.84 15.64 23.66
CA GLN A 36 11.35 16.19 24.92
C GLN A 36 10.39 15.89 26.08
N GLY A 37 9.08 16.12 25.89
CA GLY A 37 8.07 15.77 26.90
C GLY A 37 8.05 14.28 27.23
N TRP A 38 8.31 13.41 26.25
CA TRP A 38 8.45 11.97 26.48
C TRP A 38 9.67 11.62 27.33
N LEU A 39 10.80 12.29 27.12
CA LEU A 39 12.00 12.14 27.96
C LEU A 39 11.80 12.69 29.38
N ASP A 40 11.08 13.80 29.52
CA ASP A 40 10.83 14.46 30.80
C ASP A 40 9.84 13.67 31.67
N ALA A 41 9.00 12.84 31.06
CA ALA A 41 8.12 11.90 31.75
C ALA A 41 8.83 10.61 32.21
N MET A 42 10.11 10.41 31.88
CA MET A 42 10.89 9.27 32.34
C MET A 42 11.50 9.53 33.72
N THR A 43 11.58 8.47 34.52
CA THR A 43 12.42 8.48 35.73
C THR A 43 13.91 8.57 35.35
N PRO A 44 14.81 8.98 36.27
CA PRO A 44 16.25 9.02 36.01
C PRO A 44 16.83 7.70 35.50
N GLU A 45 16.38 6.57 36.06
CA GLU A 45 16.83 5.23 35.69
C GLU A 45 16.35 4.84 34.28
N GLU A 46 15.09 5.16 33.95
CA GLU A 46 14.55 4.96 32.61
C GLU A 46 15.28 5.82 31.58
N ARG A 47 15.64 7.05 31.95
CA ARG A 47 16.37 7.98 31.07
C ARG A 47 17.79 7.50 30.79
N SER A 48 18.49 7.00 31.81
CA SER A 48 19.80 6.37 31.64
C SER A 48 19.73 5.17 30.70
N THR A 49 18.74 4.29 30.93
CA THR A 49 18.54 3.09 30.08
C THR A 49 18.23 3.48 28.64
N HIS A 50 17.43 4.54 28.45
CA HIS A 50 17.10 5.07 27.13
C HIS A 50 18.32 5.66 26.41
N ASP A 51 19.20 6.39 27.11
CA ASP A 51 20.44 6.91 26.52
C ASP A 51 21.37 5.79 26.05
N ASP A 52 21.49 4.70 26.82
CA ASP A 52 22.24 3.50 26.41
C ASP A 52 21.63 2.84 25.17
N GLU A 53 20.30 2.76 25.13
CA GLU A 53 19.54 2.25 23.97
C GLU A 53 19.71 3.13 22.72
N VAL A 54 19.79 4.45 22.88
CA VAL A 54 20.13 5.37 21.78
C VAL A 54 21.55 5.11 21.27
N GLY A 55 22.51 4.84 22.18
CA GLY A 55 23.87 4.44 21.82
C GLY A 55 23.89 3.20 20.92
N ARG A 56 23.15 2.14 21.30
CA ARG A 56 23.00 0.93 20.47
C ARG A 56 22.35 1.24 19.12
N TYR A 57 21.35 2.11 19.08
CA TYR A 57 20.72 2.49 17.81
C TYR A 57 21.68 3.25 16.88
N MET A 58 22.64 4.02 17.41
CA MET A 58 23.69 4.68 16.62
C MET A 58 24.64 3.66 15.96
N GLU A 59 24.94 2.55 16.62
CA GLU A 59 25.72 1.45 16.03
C GLU A 59 24.99 0.84 14.83
N LEU A 60 23.70 0.56 14.98
CA LEU A 60 22.86 0.08 13.90
C LEU A 60 22.84 1.07 12.73
N CYS A 61 22.63 2.36 12.99
CA CYS A 61 22.69 3.38 11.94
C CYS A 61 24.03 3.35 11.17
N THR A 62 25.12 3.02 11.85
CA THR A 62 26.46 2.89 11.25
C THR A 62 26.56 1.67 10.34
N ILE A 63 26.12 0.50 10.80
CA ILE A 63 26.07 -0.74 10.01
C ILE A 63 25.33 -0.47 8.70
N MET A 64 24.17 0.15 8.83
CA MET A 64 23.28 0.32 7.70
C MET A 64 23.75 1.38 6.72
N TYR A 65 24.41 2.44 7.21
CA TYR A 65 25.08 3.42 6.35
C TYR A 65 26.26 2.80 5.57
N ALA A 66 27.00 1.88 6.18
CA ALA A 66 28.14 1.22 5.54
C ALA A 66 27.71 0.28 4.41
N GLU A 67 26.61 -0.45 4.60
CA GLU A 67 26.13 -1.46 3.66
C GLU A 67 25.12 -0.91 2.64
N HIS A 68 24.32 0.08 3.04
CA HIS A 68 23.19 0.57 2.26
C HIS A 68 23.01 2.10 2.34
N LYS A 69 23.92 2.85 1.72
CA LYS A 69 23.96 4.34 1.75
C LYS A 69 22.66 5.10 1.40
N GLN A 70 21.70 4.48 0.69
CA GLN A 70 20.44 5.12 0.21
C GLN A 70 19.30 5.11 1.25
N TRP A 71 19.61 4.83 2.51
CA TRP A 71 18.68 4.23 3.46
C TRP A 71 17.62 5.10 4.13
N SER A 72 17.95 6.35 4.49
CA SER A 72 17.04 7.15 5.32
C SER A 72 15.77 7.59 4.58
N SER A 73 15.85 7.83 3.27
CA SER A 73 14.70 8.28 2.48
C SER A 73 13.92 7.15 1.79
N GLN A 74 14.56 6.02 1.46
CA GLN A 74 13.93 4.95 0.68
C GLN A 74 13.30 3.83 1.51
N LEU A 75 13.68 3.67 2.78
CA LEU A 75 13.03 2.67 3.65
C LEU A 75 11.69 3.14 4.24
N LEU A 76 11.39 4.45 4.19
CA LEU A 76 10.14 5.05 4.68
C LEU A 76 9.67 4.44 6.01
N LEU A 77 10.58 4.42 6.98
CA LEU A 77 10.33 4.00 8.36
C LEU A 77 9.71 5.14 9.18
N GLY A 78 9.88 6.37 8.71
CA GLY A 78 9.32 7.57 9.32
C GLY A 78 7.80 7.58 9.29
N ALA A 79 7.20 8.16 10.31
CA ALA A 79 5.77 8.36 10.43
C ALA A 79 5.31 9.34 9.34
N PRO A 80 4.27 8.99 8.54
CA PRO A 80 3.85 9.82 7.42
C PRO A 80 3.39 11.23 7.77
N GLU A 81 3.02 11.48 9.03
CA GLU A 81 2.57 12.80 9.51
C GLU A 81 3.67 13.87 9.44
N ASN A 82 4.92 13.44 9.60
CA ASN A 82 6.08 14.33 9.56
C ASN A 82 6.58 14.55 8.13
N ALA A 83 6.15 13.71 7.19
CA ALA A 83 6.46 13.85 5.80
C ALA A 83 5.42 14.78 5.17
N LEU A 84 5.84 16.00 4.85
CA LEU A 84 5.08 16.92 3.99
C LEU A 84 4.45 16.10 2.86
N ALA A 85 3.12 16.12 2.76
CA ALA A 85 2.28 15.33 1.85
C ALA A 85 2.57 15.53 0.34
N HIS A 86 3.68 16.19 0.00
CA HIS A 86 4.15 16.58 -1.32
C HIS A 86 5.61 16.20 -1.60
N SER A 87 6.23 15.36 -0.76
CA SER A 87 7.60 14.87 -1.00
C SER A 87 7.65 14.00 -2.27
N VAL A 88 8.44 14.46 -3.25
CA VAL A 88 8.71 13.84 -4.56
C VAL A 88 9.44 12.47 -4.42
N ASN A 89 9.83 12.05 -3.21
CA ASN A 89 10.75 10.93 -3.00
C ASN A 89 10.12 9.62 -2.48
N GLN A 90 8.79 9.49 -2.49
CA GLN A 90 8.12 8.38 -1.80
C GLN A 90 7.74 7.22 -2.73
N SER A 91 8.72 6.43 -3.18
CA SER A 91 8.42 5.14 -3.84
C SER A 91 8.22 4.06 -2.78
N SER A 92 7.02 4.02 -2.19
CA SER A 92 6.69 3.09 -1.10
C SER A 92 6.09 1.76 -1.56
N MET A 93 6.23 1.31 -2.80
CA MET A 93 5.51 0.11 -3.27
C MET A 93 6.39 -1.00 -3.81
N ILE A 94 6.88 -1.83 -2.89
CA ILE A 94 7.56 -3.06 -3.22
C ILE A 94 7.18 -4.09 -2.15
N GLY A 95 6.04 -4.75 -2.33
CA GLY A 95 5.50 -5.67 -1.33
C GLY A 95 4.74 -6.83 -1.93
N GLY A 96 3.41 -6.71 -1.94
CA GLY A 96 2.50 -7.61 -2.67
C GLY A 96 2.98 -7.91 -4.08
N LEU A 97 3.21 -6.82 -4.82
CA LEU A 97 3.70 -6.88 -6.19
C LEU A 97 5.10 -7.50 -6.35
N GLY A 98 5.94 -7.35 -5.33
CA GLY A 98 7.35 -7.73 -5.43
C GLY A 98 7.56 -9.22 -5.35
N ALA A 99 6.86 -9.91 -4.46
CA ALA A 99 7.05 -11.35 -4.35
C ALA A 99 6.28 -12.13 -5.41
N ILE A 100 5.15 -11.64 -5.94
CA ILE A 100 4.51 -12.28 -7.10
C ILE A 100 5.48 -12.26 -8.28
N LEU A 101 6.13 -11.10 -8.49
CA LEU A 101 7.17 -10.97 -9.50
C LEU A 101 8.36 -11.89 -9.19
N LEU A 102 8.83 -11.98 -7.95
CA LEU A 102 9.93 -12.89 -7.58
C LEU A 102 9.56 -14.36 -7.73
N ASP A 103 8.34 -14.77 -7.41
CA ASP A 103 7.86 -16.15 -7.54
C ASP A 103 7.68 -16.54 -9.01
N GLU A 104 7.11 -15.65 -9.84
CA GLU A 104 7.05 -15.87 -11.28
C GLU A 104 8.45 -15.92 -11.91
N LEU A 105 9.41 -15.12 -11.42
CA LEU A 105 10.81 -15.19 -11.85
C LEU A 105 11.52 -16.50 -11.48
N LYS A 106 11.06 -17.20 -10.42
CA LYS A 106 11.61 -18.50 -9.98
C LYS A 106 11.01 -19.70 -10.71
N LYS A 107 9.81 -19.56 -11.29
CA LYS A 107 9.17 -20.65 -12.02
C LYS A 107 9.91 -20.93 -13.33
N PRO A 108 10.16 -22.22 -13.69
CA PRO A 108 10.65 -22.58 -15.01
C PRO A 108 9.50 -22.43 -16.03
N SER A 109 9.13 -21.20 -16.35
CA SER A 109 8.12 -20.94 -17.37
C SER A 109 8.77 -20.97 -18.74
N GLY A 110 8.26 -21.77 -19.68
CA GLY A 110 8.66 -21.76 -21.09
C GLY A 110 8.34 -20.45 -21.83
N ARG A 111 7.85 -19.42 -21.14
CA ARG A 111 7.64 -18.06 -21.64
C ARG A 111 8.75 -17.14 -21.11
N ALA A 112 9.47 -16.47 -22.00
CA ALA A 112 10.50 -15.52 -21.60
C ALA A 112 9.88 -14.33 -20.84
N ILE A 113 10.19 -14.21 -19.55
CA ILE A 113 9.78 -13.05 -18.75
C ILE A 113 10.51 -11.80 -19.30
N PRO A 114 9.83 -10.66 -19.49
CA PRO A 114 10.47 -9.43 -19.95
C PRO A 114 11.64 -8.95 -19.06
N GLN A 115 12.71 -8.41 -19.66
CA GLN A 115 13.93 -7.99 -18.94
C GLN A 115 13.69 -6.89 -17.90
N HIS A 116 12.75 -5.97 -18.14
CA HIS A 116 12.41 -4.92 -17.18
C HIS A 116 11.80 -5.48 -15.90
N LEU A 117 10.98 -6.53 -15.99
CA LEU A 117 10.44 -7.25 -14.82
C LEU A 117 11.54 -7.98 -14.05
N ARG A 118 12.54 -8.58 -14.74
CA ARG A 118 13.74 -9.13 -14.08
C ARG A 118 14.53 -8.06 -13.31
N LYS A 119 14.72 -6.87 -13.89
CA LYS A 119 15.43 -5.75 -13.23
C LYS A 119 14.66 -5.23 -12.01
N ALA A 120 13.34 -5.09 -12.12
CA ALA A 120 12.47 -4.75 -11.00
C ALA A 120 12.62 -5.79 -9.88
N GLY A 121 12.53 -7.09 -10.18
CA GLY A 121 12.75 -8.16 -9.19
C GLY A 121 14.07 -8.03 -8.42
N LYS A 122 15.18 -7.71 -9.10
CA LYS A 122 16.49 -7.48 -8.45
C LYS A 122 16.52 -6.28 -7.51
N GLN A 123 15.82 -5.19 -7.85
CA GLN A 123 15.75 -4.01 -6.97
C GLN A 123 14.92 -4.28 -5.73
N ILE A 124 13.84 -5.03 -5.90
CA ILE A 124 12.98 -5.50 -4.83
C ILE A 124 13.77 -6.35 -3.85
N GLU A 125 14.49 -7.34 -4.36
CA GLU A 125 15.35 -8.23 -3.58
C GLU A 125 16.41 -7.45 -2.78
N LYS A 126 17.05 -6.44 -3.38
CA LYS A 126 17.99 -5.56 -2.66
C LYS A 126 17.31 -4.78 -1.53
N LEU A 127 16.13 -4.21 -1.78
CA LEU A 127 15.38 -3.46 -0.77
C LEU A 127 14.92 -4.37 0.38
N THR A 128 14.40 -5.55 0.06
CA THR A 128 13.99 -6.57 1.04
C THR A 128 15.18 -7.03 1.88
N THR A 129 16.33 -7.27 1.26
CA THR A 129 17.56 -7.65 1.97
C THR A 129 17.97 -6.58 2.97
N ALA A 130 17.94 -5.31 2.56
CA ALA A 130 18.29 -4.21 3.43
C ALA A 130 17.28 -4.08 4.59
N LYS A 131 15.97 -4.12 4.31
CA LYS A 131 14.92 -4.12 5.35
C LYS A 131 15.10 -5.24 6.36
N LYS A 132 15.35 -6.46 5.88
CA LYS A 132 15.58 -7.61 6.75
C LYS A 132 16.76 -7.36 7.67
N ARG A 133 17.89 -6.89 7.12
CA ARG A 133 19.08 -6.53 7.90
C ARG A 133 18.78 -5.48 8.97
N PHE A 134 17.99 -4.44 8.67
CA PHE A 134 17.55 -3.45 9.67
C PHE A 134 16.89 -4.10 10.88
N LEU A 135 15.93 -4.98 10.59
CA LEU A 135 15.08 -5.60 11.60
C LEU A 135 15.85 -6.64 12.40
N ASP A 136 16.74 -7.38 11.75
CA ASP A 136 17.64 -8.33 12.41
C ASP A 136 18.57 -7.58 13.39
N GLU A 137 19.11 -6.42 13.01
CA GLU A 137 19.91 -5.59 13.92
C GLU A 137 19.07 -4.96 15.03
N LEU A 138 17.86 -4.48 14.76
CA LEU A 138 16.95 -3.99 15.82
C LEU A 138 16.58 -5.11 16.81
N TYR A 139 16.29 -6.31 16.30
CA TYR A 139 15.92 -7.48 17.11
C TYR A 139 17.04 -7.86 18.08
N LYS A 140 18.30 -7.83 17.63
CA LYS A 140 19.48 -8.06 18.49
C LYS A 140 19.60 -7.04 19.63
N GLN A 141 19.03 -5.85 19.48
CA GLN A 141 19.08 -4.78 20.48
C GLN A 141 17.91 -4.80 21.49
N LEU A 142 16.96 -5.73 21.33
CA LEU A 142 15.92 -6.00 22.33
C LEU A 142 16.56 -6.42 23.66
N ARG A 143 15.88 -6.13 24.77
CA ARG A 143 16.32 -6.59 26.08
C ARG A 143 16.13 -8.11 26.19
N SER A 144 16.94 -8.77 27.01
CA SER A 144 16.92 -10.24 27.14
C SER A 144 15.54 -10.77 27.55
N ASP A 145 14.85 -10.08 28.46
CA ASP A 145 13.51 -10.45 28.89
C ASP A 145 12.45 -10.25 27.79
N GLU A 146 12.62 -9.25 26.91
CA GLU A 146 11.72 -9.03 25.78
C GLU A 146 11.91 -10.11 24.72
N GLN A 147 13.16 -10.51 24.46
CA GLN A 147 13.48 -11.62 23.56
C GLN A 147 12.91 -12.94 24.09
N GLU A 148 12.99 -13.19 25.40
CA GLU A 148 12.46 -14.40 26.01
C GLU A 148 10.92 -14.47 25.92
N VAL A 149 10.23 -13.37 26.21
CA VAL A 149 8.75 -13.36 26.33
C VAL A 149 8.04 -13.12 25.00
N TYR A 150 8.62 -12.27 24.15
CA TYR A 150 8.01 -11.77 22.91
C TYR A 150 8.84 -12.05 21.66
N GLY A 151 9.98 -12.73 21.78
CA GLY A 151 10.86 -13.01 20.64
C GLY A 151 10.13 -13.69 19.49
N ASP A 152 9.23 -14.63 19.80
CA ASP A 152 8.39 -15.32 18.81
C ASP A 152 7.55 -14.36 17.95
N LEU A 153 7.04 -13.27 18.54
CA LEU A 153 6.28 -12.23 17.82
C LEU A 153 7.15 -11.35 16.92
N LEU A 154 8.39 -11.11 17.35
CA LEU A 154 9.31 -10.14 16.73
C LEU A 154 10.33 -10.80 15.79
N THR A 155 10.28 -12.13 15.63
CA THR A 155 11.17 -12.85 14.73
C THR A 155 10.87 -12.54 13.25
N SER A 156 11.95 -12.50 12.46
CA SER A 156 11.85 -12.43 11.00
C SER A 156 11.24 -13.72 10.45
N CYS A 157 10.10 -13.62 9.77
CA CYS A 157 9.47 -14.75 9.10
C CYS A 157 9.97 -14.92 7.65
N ILE A 158 9.73 -16.11 7.06
CA ILE A 158 10.01 -16.33 5.64
C ILE A 158 9.16 -15.34 4.84
N PRO A 159 9.76 -14.53 3.95
CA PRO A 159 9.05 -13.48 3.23
C PRO A 159 7.96 -14.10 2.36
N LEU A 160 6.71 -13.88 2.73
CA LEU A 160 5.57 -14.04 1.86
C LEU A 160 5.02 -12.64 1.56
N LEU A 161 5.50 -12.10 0.46
CA LEU A 161 4.73 -11.21 -0.39
C LEU A 161 4.23 -9.88 0.19
N CYS A 162 4.93 -9.24 1.13
CA CYS A 162 4.47 -7.95 1.67
C CYS A 162 5.57 -6.89 1.69
N ALA A 163 5.16 -5.60 1.65
CA ALA A 163 6.07 -4.46 1.61
C ALA A 163 6.56 -4.07 3.01
N MET A 164 6.07 -4.80 4.00
CA MET A 164 6.21 -4.59 5.43
C MET A 164 7.50 -5.23 5.95
N PRO A 165 8.01 -4.80 7.12
CA PRO A 165 8.99 -5.58 7.85
C PRO A 165 8.42 -6.98 8.16
N ASP A 166 9.16 -8.04 7.86
CA ASP A 166 8.74 -9.45 7.98
C ASP A 166 8.66 -9.92 9.45
N LEU A 167 7.89 -9.25 10.30
CA LEU A 167 7.66 -9.68 11.68
C LEU A 167 6.52 -10.70 11.75
N ALA A 168 6.60 -11.68 12.65
CA ALA A 168 5.47 -12.59 12.91
C ALA A 168 4.18 -11.84 13.32
N LEU A 169 4.32 -10.64 13.92
CA LEU A 169 3.21 -9.72 14.19
C LEU A 169 2.41 -9.28 12.96
N TYR A 170 2.93 -9.43 11.74
CA TYR A 170 2.19 -9.07 10.54
C TYR A 170 0.90 -9.86 10.38
N GLU A 171 0.88 -11.13 10.79
CA GLU A 171 -0.37 -11.91 10.77
C GLU A 171 -1.41 -11.31 11.72
N THR A 172 -0.97 -10.85 12.89
CA THR A 172 -1.84 -10.16 13.86
C THR A 172 -2.35 -8.85 13.28
N PHE A 173 -1.49 -8.05 12.64
CA PHE A 173 -1.90 -6.84 11.92
C PHE A 173 -2.94 -7.15 10.84
N GLY A 174 -2.69 -8.17 10.01
CA GLY A 174 -3.59 -8.61 8.96
C GLY A 174 -4.97 -9.03 9.49
N ARG A 175 -5.01 -9.72 10.64
CA ARG A 175 -6.26 -10.09 11.33
C ARG A 175 -7.01 -8.85 11.86
N VAL A 176 -6.31 -7.88 12.45
CA VAL A 176 -6.90 -6.61 12.91
C VAL A 176 -7.51 -5.83 11.73
N ASP A 177 -6.77 -5.75 10.63
CA ASP A 177 -7.19 -5.10 9.40
C ASP A 177 -8.40 -5.81 8.75
N LEU A 178 -8.37 -7.14 8.75
CA LEU A 178 -9.45 -7.98 8.23
C LEU A 178 -10.75 -7.79 9.02
N ALA A 179 -10.69 -7.60 10.34
CA ALA A 179 -11.86 -7.35 11.17
C ALA A 179 -12.59 -6.06 10.74
N TRP A 180 -11.83 -4.99 10.46
CA TRP A 180 -12.39 -3.74 9.94
C TRP A 180 -13.00 -3.95 8.56
N LYS A 181 -12.30 -4.66 7.64
CA LYS A 181 -12.79 -4.96 6.29
C LYS A 181 -14.12 -5.72 6.30
N PHE A 182 -14.23 -6.77 7.12
CA PHE A 182 -15.48 -7.53 7.24
C PHE A 182 -16.61 -6.68 7.82
N ARG A 183 -16.35 -5.88 8.86
CA ARG A 183 -17.37 -4.98 9.37
C ARG A 183 -17.80 -3.95 8.32
N SER A 184 -16.86 -3.42 7.55
CA SER A 184 -17.13 -2.51 6.44
C SER A 184 -18.00 -3.17 5.37
N SER A 185 -17.72 -4.40 4.96
CA SER A 185 -18.53 -5.09 3.94
C SER A 185 -19.93 -5.44 4.45
N LEU A 186 -20.08 -5.75 5.74
CA LEU A 186 -21.37 -6.01 6.37
C LEU A 186 -22.24 -4.76 6.47
N MET A 187 -21.65 -3.60 6.79
CA MET A 187 -22.38 -2.36 7.04
C MET A 187 -22.57 -1.50 5.78
N ILE A 188 -21.62 -1.53 4.85
CA ILE A 188 -21.62 -0.75 3.60
C ILE A 188 -22.10 -1.65 2.47
N LYS A 189 -23.30 -2.20 2.64
CA LYS A 189 -24.02 -2.89 1.57
C LYS A 189 -24.50 -1.89 0.52
N PRO A 190 -24.84 -2.34 -0.71
CA PRO A 190 -25.54 -1.51 -1.68
C PRO A 190 -26.70 -0.78 -1.00
N GLN A 191 -26.84 0.52 -1.26
CA GLN A 191 -27.86 1.37 -0.64
C GLN A 191 -29.02 1.59 -1.64
N PRO A 192 -29.90 0.59 -1.85
CA PRO A 192 -31.01 0.74 -2.77
C PRO A 192 -31.92 1.89 -2.32
N GLY A 193 -32.33 2.73 -3.28
CA GLY A 193 -33.21 3.86 -3.03
C GLY A 193 -32.53 5.14 -2.51
N VAL A 194 -31.21 5.14 -2.25
CA VAL A 194 -30.49 6.37 -1.92
C VAL A 194 -30.13 7.13 -3.21
N PRO A 195 -30.56 8.39 -3.38
CA PRO A 195 -30.18 9.21 -4.52
C PRO A 195 -28.66 9.41 -4.60
N GLU A 196 -28.11 9.50 -5.82
CA GLU A 196 -26.66 9.71 -6.05
C GLU A 196 -26.12 10.95 -5.32
N SER A 197 -26.94 12.00 -5.17
CA SER A 197 -26.58 13.24 -4.46
C SER A 197 -26.31 13.03 -2.96
N GLY A 198 -26.96 12.06 -2.32
CA GLY A 198 -26.80 11.75 -0.88
C GLY A 198 -25.83 10.60 -0.59
N LEU A 199 -25.47 9.81 -1.60
CA LEU A 199 -24.75 8.55 -1.43
C LEU A 199 -23.38 8.73 -0.77
N GLN A 200 -22.63 9.77 -1.16
CA GLN A 200 -21.31 10.05 -0.59
C GLN A 200 -21.39 10.30 0.92
N ALA A 201 -22.31 11.17 1.35
CA ALA A 201 -22.46 11.50 2.77
C ALA A 201 -22.86 10.29 3.61
N VAL A 202 -23.76 9.45 3.09
CA VAL A 202 -24.18 8.19 3.74
C VAL A 202 -23.00 7.25 3.91
N ILE A 203 -22.22 7.01 2.84
CA ILE A 203 -21.06 6.11 2.88
C ILE A 203 -19.97 6.64 3.82
N THR A 204 -19.70 7.95 3.81
CA THR A 204 -18.75 8.56 4.76
C THR A 204 -19.17 8.34 6.21
N ARG A 205 -20.46 8.54 6.53
CA ARG A 205 -20.97 8.29 7.88
C ARG A 205 -20.85 6.81 8.27
N LEU A 206 -21.11 5.89 7.35
CA LEU A 206 -20.97 4.46 7.62
C LEU A 206 -19.52 4.05 7.86
N HIS A 207 -18.55 4.56 7.08
CA HIS A 207 -17.13 4.29 7.33
C HIS A 207 -16.66 4.77 8.71
N LYS A 208 -17.06 5.98 9.12
CA LYS A 208 -16.79 6.48 10.48
C LYS A 208 -17.35 5.55 11.54
N ARG A 209 -18.60 5.12 11.37
CA ARG A 209 -19.26 4.20 12.30
C ARG A 209 -18.57 2.83 12.36
N VAL A 210 -18.10 2.32 11.23
CA VAL A 210 -17.31 1.07 11.16
C VAL A 210 -16.03 1.22 11.98
N THR A 211 -15.32 2.34 11.83
CA THR A 211 -14.11 2.65 12.60
C THR A 211 -14.38 2.70 14.09
N GLU A 212 -15.38 3.47 14.54
CA GLU A 212 -15.78 3.55 15.96
C GLU A 212 -16.06 2.17 16.56
N LEU A 213 -16.92 1.39 15.90
CA LEU A 213 -17.32 0.06 16.40
C LEU A 213 -16.15 -0.93 16.39
N SER A 214 -15.25 -0.83 15.41
CA SER A 214 -14.06 -1.68 15.35
C SER A 214 -13.10 -1.33 16.49
N SER A 215 -12.89 -0.04 16.79
CA SER A 215 -12.07 0.40 17.92
C SER A 215 -12.66 -0.03 19.27
N GLN A 216 -13.97 0.10 19.43
CA GLN A 216 -14.67 -0.38 20.62
C GLN A 216 -14.49 -1.89 20.83
N ALA A 217 -14.46 -2.67 19.75
CA ALA A 217 -14.24 -4.12 19.83
C ALA A 217 -12.80 -4.49 20.20
N LEU A 218 -11.80 -3.70 19.79
CA LEU A 218 -10.40 -3.94 20.15
C LEU A 218 -10.05 -3.48 21.57
N SER A 219 -10.70 -2.42 22.05
CA SER A 219 -10.35 -1.76 23.32
C SER A 219 -10.24 -2.73 24.51
N PRO A 220 -11.18 -3.68 24.74
CA PRO A 220 -11.06 -4.63 25.85
C PRO A 220 -9.80 -5.49 25.79
N ILE A 221 -9.37 -5.92 24.60
CA ILE A 221 -8.15 -6.72 24.42
C ILE A 221 -6.93 -5.87 24.76
N LEU A 222 -6.86 -4.65 24.22
CA LEU A 222 -5.76 -3.73 24.44
C LEU A 222 -5.63 -3.31 25.91
N SER A 223 -6.74 -3.07 26.59
CA SER A 223 -6.76 -2.64 28.00
C SER A 223 -6.35 -3.75 28.96
N ARG A 224 -6.78 -5.00 28.71
CA ARG A 224 -6.42 -6.17 29.55
C ARG A 224 -4.93 -6.52 29.47
N SER A 225 -4.26 -6.12 28.39
CA SER A 225 -2.86 -6.45 28.13
C SER A 225 -1.88 -5.32 28.46
N ILE A 226 -2.32 -4.26 29.14
CA ILE A 226 -1.44 -3.19 29.61
C ILE A 226 -0.52 -3.72 30.72
N THR A 227 0.77 -3.43 30.59
CA THR A 227 1.79 -3.77 31.58
C THR A 227 2.45 -2.52 32.16
N GLN A 228 2.90 -2.58 33.41
CA GLN A 228 3.69 -1.50 34.02
C GLN A 228 5.10 -1.41 33.41
N LYS A 229 5.64 -2.52 32.90
CA LYS A 229 6.95 -2.56 32.26
C LYS A 229 6.91 -1.86 30.91
N LYS A 230 7.82 -0.90 30.71
CA LYS A 230 7.99 -0.18 29.44
C LYS A 230 8.89 -0.95 28.48
N ASP A 231 8.44 -1.06 27.24
CA ASP A 231 9.22 -1.60 26.13
C ASP A 231 10.51 -0.79 25.89
N SER A 232 11.55 -1.47 25.44
CA SER A 232 12.79 -0.89 24.94
C SER A 232 12.56 -0.01 23.71
N LEU A 233 13.51 0.88 23.45
CA LEU A 233 13.53 1.67 22.23
C LEU A 233 13.50 0.78 20.98
N ALA A 234 14.26 -0.32 20.97
CA ALA A 234 14.30 -1.26 19.85
C ALA A 234 12.91 -1.83 19.55
N ALA A 235 12.20 -2.32 20.58
CA ALA A 235 10.84 -2.81 20.46
C ALA A 235 9.89 -1.72 19.92
N LYS A 236 9.92 -0.51 20.50
CA LYS A 236 9.10 0.62 20.04
C LYS A 236 9.35 0.96 18.57
N LEU A 237 10.61 0.98 18.14
CA LEU A 237 10.97 1.26 16.74
C LEU A 237 10.51 0.15 15.79
N MET A 238 10.61 -1.12 16.19
CA MET A 238 10.11 -2.26 15.39
C MET A 238 8.59 -2.17 15.19
N LEU A 239 7.84 -1.94 16.29
CA LEU A 239 6.38 -1.81 16.25
C LEU A 239 5.93 -0.58 15.44
N ALA A 240 6.58 0.57 15.65
CA ALA A 240 6.27 1.79 14.90
C ALA A 240 6.57 1.64 13.40
N THR A 241 7.68 0.99 13.05
CA THR A 241 8.05 0.70 11.67
C THR A 241 6.98 -0.12 10.95
N LEU A 242 6.44 -1.14 11.61
CA LEU A 242 5.34 -1.97 11.08
C LEU A 242 4.12 -1.11 10.73
N VAL A 243 3.65 -0.28 11.67
CA VAL A 243 2.46 0.56 11.50
C VAL A 243 2.67 1.67 10.46
N ASN A 244 3.82 2.37 10.51
CA ASN A 244 4.15 3.43 9.56
C ASN A 244 4.21 2.91 8.13
N ARG A 245 4.73 1.71 7.94
CA ARG A 245 4.86 1.12 6.62
C ARG A 245 3.49 0.84 5.99
N SER A 246 2.54 0.30 6.75
CA SER A 246 1.17 0.12 6.27
C SER A 246 0.55 1.45 5.85
N HIS A 247 0.77 2.51 6.63
CA HIS A 247 0.26 3.83 6.31
C HIS A 247 0.86 4.38 5.00
N TRP A 248 2.17 4.22 4.79
CA TRP A 248 2.80 4.59 3.52
C TRP A 248 2.22 3.87 2.30
N GLU A 249 1.74 2.63 2.46
CA GLU A 249 1.06 1.89 1.40
C GLU A 249 -0.33 2.47 1.11
N PHE A 250 -1.10 2.82 2.15
CA PHE A 250 -2.40 3.47 1.98
C PHE A 250 -2.31 4.82 1.27
N LEU A 251 -1.32 5.65 1.62
CA LEU A 251 -1.11 6.96 1.00
C LEU A 251 -0.75 6.82 -0.47
N GLU A 252 0.08 5.84 -0.82
CA GLU A 252 0.49 5.63 -2.19
C GLU A 252 -0.66 5.06 -3.04
N LEU A 253 -1.47 4.15 -2.47
CA LEU A 253 -2.74 3.72 -3.09
C LEU A 253 -3.68 4.90 -3.33
N GLU A 254 -3.82 5.82 -2.36
CA GLU A 254 -4.63 7.03 -2.52
C GLU A 254 -4.09 7.92 -3.65
N ARG A 255 -2.77 8.11 -3.73
CA ARG A 255 -2.14 8.88 -4.80
C ARG A 255 -2.42 8.30 -6.18
N PHE A 256 -2.20 7.00 -6.36
CA PHE A 256 -2.49 6.35 -7.65
C PHE A 256 -3.97 6.38 -8.00
N GLU A 257 -4.86 6.24 -7.02
CA GLU A 257 -6.28 6.36 -7.26
C GLU A 257 -6.69 7.78 -7.67
N GLY A 258 -6.07 8.81 -7.07
CA GLY A 258 -6.25 10.21 -7.47
C GLY A 258 -5.86 10.45 -8.92
N ILE A 259 -4.68 9.96 -9.33
CA ILE A 259 -4.21 10.06 -10.74
C ILE A 259 -5.15 9.30 -11.66
N ALA A 260 -5.50 8.05 -11.33
CA ALA A 260 -6.37 7.21 -12.16
C ALA A 260 -7.77 7.82 -12.30
N THR A 261 -8.31 8.41 -11.23
CA THR A 261 -9.62 9.08 -11.24
C THR A 261 -9.63 10.24 -12.25
N GLN A 262 -8.62 11.12 -12.21
CA GLN A 262 -8.53 12.24 -13.15
C GLN A 262 -8.46 11.78 -14.61
N SER A 263 -7.64 10.75 -14.87
CA SER A 263 -7.50 10.12 -16.18
C SER A 263 -8.83 9.55 -16.68
N LEU A 264 -9.51 8.78 -15.84
CA LEU A 264 -10.74 8.10 -16.22
C LEU A 264 -11.93 9.05 -16.32
N LEU A 265 -11.94 10.17 -15.59
CA LEU A 265 -12.92 11.23 -15.79
C LEU A 265 -12.83 11.80 -17.20
N ARG A 266 -11.61 12.07 -17.69
CA ARG A 266 -11.39 12.49 -19.08
C ARG A 266 -11.88 11.44 -20.06
N LEU A 267 -11.52 10.15 -19.86
CA LEU A 267 -12.01 9.05 -20.68
C LEU A 267 -13.55 9.02 -20.75
N VAL A 268 -14.23 9.01 -19.60
CA VAL A 268 -15.69 8.91 -19.52
C VAL A 268 -16.36 10.14 -20.14
N MET A 269 -15.86 11.34 -19.88
CA MET A 269 -16.38 12.57 -20.47
C MET A 269 -16.21 12.58 -21.99
N SER A 270 -15.06 12.16 -22.50
CA SER A 270 -14.82 12.12 -23.95
C SER A 270 -15.63 11.02 -24.65
N LEU A 271 -15.78 9.83 -24.04
CA LEU A 271 -16.70 8.81 -24.55
C LEU A 271 -18.15 9.31 -24.65
N ARG A 272 -18.62 10.07 -23.64
CA ARG A 272 -19.96 10.69 -23.68
C ARG A 272 -20.10 11.74 -24.78
N ARG A 273 -19.06 12.53 -25.03
CA ARG A 273 -19.05 13.51 -26.15
C ARG A 273 -19.03 12.83 -27.52
N SER A 274 -18.56 11.59 -27.60
CA SER A 274 -18.61 10.73 -28.78
C SER A 274 -19.88 9.87 -28.83
N ASP A 275 -20.96 10.30 -28.17
CA ASP A 275 -22.28 9.64 -28.15
C ASP A 275 -22.29 8.19 -27.67
N HIS A 276 -21.29 7.78 -26.88
CA HIS A 276 -21.35 6.50 -26.19
C HIS A 276 -22.18 6.63 -24.90
N ALA A 277 -23.18 5.76 -24.76
CA ALA A 277 -24.01 5.66 -23.55
C ALA A 277 -23.37 4.78 -22.46
N LYS A 278 -22.54 3.79 -22.85
CA LYS A 278 -21.87 2.82 -21.96
C LYS A 278 -20.59 2.25 -22.58
N ILE A 279 -19.73 1.68 -21.76
CA ILE A 279 -18.59 0.86 -22.21
C ILE A 279 -19.08 -0.56 -22.52
N PRO A 280 -18.84 -1.13 -23.73
CA PRO A 280 -19.33 -2.47 -24.08
C PRO A 280 -18.47 -3.60 -23.50
N ALA A 281 -18.07 -3.50 -22.22
CA ALA A 281 -17.15 -4.44 -21.58
C ALA A 281 -17.70 -5.87 -21.51
N ASN A 282 -19.02 -6.04 -21.42
CA ASN A 282 -19.66 -7.36 -21.34
C ASN A 282 -19.72 -8.10 -22.69
N GLY A 283 -19.23 -7.50 -23.77
CA GLY A 283 -19.12 -8.15 -25.07
C GLY A 283 -17.93 -9.11 -25.16
N THR A 284 -17.92 -9.94 -26.20
CA THR A 284 -16.76 -10.81 -26.47
C THR A 284 -15.51 -9.99 -26.75
N ARG A 285 -14.33 -10.54 -26.46
CA ARG A 285 -13.02 -9.93 -26.82
C ARG A 285 -12.99 -9.40 -28.26
N GLY A 286 -13.55 -10.14 -29.22
CA GLY A 286 -13.59 -9.74 -30.64
C GLY A 286 -14.42 -8.47 -30.85
N ASN A 287 -15.64 -8.45 -30.30
CA ASN A 287 -16.54 -7.30 -30.40
C ASN A 287 -15.94 -6.07 -29.70
N PHE A 288 -15.35 -6.26 -28.52
CA PHE A 288 -14.70 -5.19 -27.77
C PHE A 288 -13.48 -4.64 -28.51
N THR A 289 -12.68 -5.50 -29.13
CA THR A 289 -11.52 -5.09 -29.94
C THR A 289 -11.92 -4.27 -31.16
N GLN A 290 -13.00 -4.66 -31.85
CA GLN A 290 -13.53 -3.88 -32.96
C GLN A 290 -14.03 -2.52 -32.49
N TRP A 291 -14.75 -2.46 -31.36
CA TRP A 291 -15.20 -1.21 -30.76
C TRP A 291 -14.03 -0.31 -30.38
N LEU A 292 -13.03 -0.83 -29.65
CA LEU A 292 -11.81 -0.10 -29.28
C LEU A 292 -11.10 0.48 -30.52
N THR A 293 -10.95 -0.33 -31.56
CA THR A 293 -10.27 0.07 -32.80
C THR A 293 -11.06 1.20 -33.48
N ARG A 294 -12.38 1.07 -33.60
CA ARG A 294 -13.23 2.12 -34.20
C ARG A 294 -13.19 3.43 -33.39
N THR A 295 -13.18 3.34 -32.06
CA THR A 295 -13.23 4.51 -31.19
C THR A 295 -11.87 5.20 -31.05
N PHE A 296 -10.76 4.45 -30.99
CA PHE A 296 -9.45 4.99 -30.63
C PHE A 296 -8.42 5.05 -31.77
N CYS A 297 -8.64 4.39 -32.92
CA CYS A 297 -7.77 4.52 -34.11
C CYS A 297 -8.10 5.77 -34.93
N VAL A 298 -8.17 6.93 -34.27
CA VAL A 298 -8.42 8.23 -34.89
C VAL A 298 -7.20 9.13 -34.71
N ASP A 299 -7.01 10.09 -35.61
CA ASP A 299 -5.85 10.99 -35.59
C ASP A 299 -5.92 12.05 -34.48
N SER A 300 -7.13 12.34 -33.99
CA SER A 300 -7.36 13.22 -32.85
C SER A 300 -8.60 12.78 -32.07
N TYR A 301 -8.65 13.12 -30.78
CA TYR A 301 -9.79 12.80 -29.91
C TYR A 301 -10.29 14.05 -29.20
N ALA A 302 -11.61 14.19 -29.10
CA ALA A 302 -12.22 15.42 -28.60
C ALA A 302 -11.81 15.70 -27.15
N GLY A 303 -11.29 16.91 -26.90
CA GLY A 303 -10.84 17.36 -25.59
C GLY A 303 -9.42 16.93 -25.20
N GLU A 304 -8.66 16.34 -26.14
CA GLU A 304 -7.29 15.88 -25.92
C GLU A 304 -6.29 16.69 -26.74
N GLN A 305 -5.30 17.28 -26.07
CA GLN A 305 -4.27 18.13 -26.71
C GLN A 305 -3.20 17.31 -27.42
N THR A 306 -2.84 16.18 -26.84
CA THR A 306 -1.91 15.21 -27.41
C THR A 306 -2.65 13.91 -27.61
N TRP A 307 -2.62 13.39 -28.83
CA TRP A 307 -3.31 12.16 -29.17
C TRP A 307 -2.45 11.28 -30.05
N ARG A 308 -2.44 10.00 -29.73
CA ARG A 308 -1.86 8.95 -30.54
C ARG A 308 -2.91 7.91 -30.82
N GLY A 309 -3.35 7.86 -32.07
CA GLY A 309 -4.30 6.86 -32.53
C GLY A 309 -3.82 5.46 -32.17
N LEU A 310 -4.74 4.65 -31.62
CA LEU A 310 -4.50 3.25 -31.33
C LEU A 310 -3.96 2.55 -32.59
N LYS A 311 -2.90 1.74 -32.45
CA LYS A 311 -2.49 0.83 -33.53
C LYS A 311 -3.05 -0.55 -33.24
N PRO A 312 -3.83 -1.17 -34.14
CA PRO A 312 -4.50 -2.45 -33.88
C PRO A 312 -3.55 -3.55 -33.38
N LYS A 313 -2.32 -3.58 -33.91
CA LYS A 313 -1.26 -4.52 -33.51
C LYS A 313 -0.86 -4.46 -32.02
N HIS A 314 -1.23 -3.39 -31.30
CA HIS A 314 -0.94 -3.27 -29.87
C HIS A 314 -2.01 -3.92 -28.99
N VAL A 315 -3.23 -4.16 -29.50
CA VAL A 315 -4.35 -4.65 -28.70
C VAL A 315 -4.06 -6.02 -28.08
N ASP A 316 -3.50 -6.96 -28.83
CA ASP A 316 -3.14 -8.28 -28.28
C ASP A 316 -2.09 -8.21 -27.17
N ARG A 317 -1.19 -7.22 -27.23
CA ARG A 317 -0.22 -6.98 -26.15
C ARG A 317 -0.91 -6.45 -24.90
N PHE A 318 -1.91 -5.58 -25.07
CA PHE A 318 -2.72 -5.10 -23.95
C PHE A 318 -3.49 -6.24 -23.29
N TYR A 319 -4.11 -7.15 -24.04
CA TYR A 319 -4.79 -8.31 -23.43
C TYR A 319 -3.82 -9.18 -22.63
N LYS A 320 -2.63 -9.47 -23.17
CA LYS A 320 -1.61 -10.19 -22.42
C LYS A 320 -1.25 -9.48 -21.11
N GLN A 321 -1.12 -8.15 -21.13
CA GLN A 321 -0.85 -7.40 -19.90
C GLN A 321 -2.07 -7.37 -18.94
N ALA A 322 -3.29 -7.34 -19.45
CA ALA A 322 -4.52 -7.39 -18.65
C ALA A 322 -4.65 -8.71 -17.90
N GLU A 323 -4.32 -9.83 -18.54
CA GLU A 323 -4.29 -11.16 -17.90
C GLU A 323 -3.36 -11.18 -16.68
N TRP A 324 -2.19 -10.53 -16.78
CA TRP A 324 -1.29 -10.37 -15.65
C TRP A 324 -1.89 -9.52 -14.53
N ILE A 325 -2.51 -8.38 -14.85
CA ILE A 325 -3.14 -7.50 -13.86
C ILE A 325 -4.27 -8.21 -13.12
N LEU A 326 -5.12 -8.97 -13.83
CA LEU A 326 -6.21 -9.72 -13.20
C LEU A 326 -5.72 -10.88 -12.34
N LEU A 327 -4.67 -11.59 -12.78
CA LEU A 327 -4.03 -12.60 -11.93
C LEU A 327 -3.57 -12.00 -10.60
N TRP A 328 -3.16 -10.73 -10.60
CA TRP A 328 -2.69 -10.04 -9.41
C TRP A 328 -3.84 -9.56 -8.52
N GLU A 329 -4.90 -8.99 -9.10
CA GLU A 329 -6.14 -8.67 -8.37
C GLU A 329 -6.73 -9.89 -7.64
N LYS A 330 -6.69 -11.08 -8.30
CA LYS A 330 -7.11 -12.36 -7.68
C LYS A 330 -6.25 -12.72 -6.47
N ARG A 331 -4.93 -12.51 -6.53
CA ARG A 331 -4.01 -12.79 -5.40
C ARG A 331 -4.15 -11.78 -4.26
N ASP A 332 -4.50 -10.53 -4.57
CA ASP A 332 -4.82 -9.50 -3.58
C ASP A 332 -6.21 -9.68 -2.93
N SER A 333 -6.91 -10.78 -3.26
CA SER A 333 -8.27 -11.09 -2.77
C SER A 333 -9.27 -9.97 -3.07
N VAL A 334 -9.12 -9.28 -4.19
CA VAL A 334 -10.06 -8.26 -4.63
C VAL A 334 -11.25 -8.95 -5.28
N GLU A 335 -12.41 -8.85 -4.63
CA GLU A 335 -13.67 -9.33 -5.20
C GLU A 335 -14.22 -8.35 -6.23
N HIS A 336 -14.63 -8.90 -7.37
CA HIS A 336 -15.32 -8.21 -8.45
C HIS A 336 -16.63 -8.95 -8.73
N TYR A 337 -17.71 -8.22 -8.96
CA TYR A 337 -19.01 -8.80 -9.34
C TYR A 337 -19.14 -9.06 -10.85
N ASP A 338 -18.23 -8.48 -11.64
CA ASP A 338 -18.20 -8.60 -13.09
C ASP A 338 -17.50 -9.89 -13.54
N SER A 339 -17.81 -10.35 -14.76
CA SER A 339 -17.15 -11.52 -15.33
C SER A 339 -15.67 -11.24 -15.63
N GLU A 340 -14.85 -12.29 -15.65
CA GLU A 340 -13.42 -12.15 -15.98
C GLU A 340 -13.19 -11.51 -17.36
N GLU A 341 -14.05 -11.81 -18.35
CA GLU A 341 -13.98 -11.20 -19.68
C GLU A 341 -14.30 -9.69 -19.63
N ALA A 342 -15.29 -9.28 -18.84
CA ALA A 342 -15.62 -7.87 -18.65
C ALA A 342 -14.46 -7.12 -17.97
N LEU A 343 -13.85 -7.72 -16.95
CA LEU A 343 -12.68 -7.15 -16.26
C LEU A 343 -11.47 -7.03 -17.20
N LEU A 344 -11.22 -8.02 -18.07
CA LEU A 344 -10.17 -7.95 -19.09
C LEU A 344 -10.41 -6.78 -20.03
N ASN A 345 -11.63 -6.64 -20.55
CA ASN A 345 -12.01 -5.57 -21.46
C ASN A 345 -11.84 -4.18 -20.81
N LEU A 346 -12.30 -4.01 -19.57
CA LEU A 346 -12.10 -2.75 -18.83
C LEU A 346 -10.63 -2.43 -18.60
N CYS A 347 -9.81 -3.45 -18.28
CA CYS A 347 -8.38 -3.27 -18.10
C CYS A 347 -7.69 -2.85 -19.42
N VAL A 348 -8.07 -3.48 -20.55
CA VAL A 348 -7.56 -3.12 -21.88
C VAL A 348 -7.97 -1.71 -22.28
N LEU A 349 -9.16 -1.26 -21.91
CA LEU A 349 -9.59 0.12 -22.13
C LEU A 349 -8.71 1.11 -21.36
N GLY A 350 -8.43 0.88 -20.08
CA GLY A 350 -7.54 1.76 -19.30
C GLY A 350 -6.14 1.85 -19.92
N MET A 351 -5.60 0.74 -20.42
CA MET A 351 -4.33 0.70 -21.13
C MET A 351 -4.36 1.42 -22.47
N THR A 352 -5.45 1.25 -23.23
CA THR A 352 -5.67 1.94 -24.51
C THR A 352 -5.78 3.45 -24.29
N TRP A 353 -6.49 3.88 -23.25
CA TRP A 353 -6.58 5.29 -22.90
C TRP A 353 -5.22 5.89 -22.55
N SER A 354 -4.49 5.20 -21.68
CA SER A 354 -3.12 5.61 -21.27
C SER A 354 -2.16 5.66 -22.47
N TYR A 355 -2.34 4.75 -23.44
CA TYR A 355 -1.60 4.76 -24.72
C TYR A 355 -1.84 6.05 -25.47
N CYS A 356 -3.11 6.32 -25.78
CA CYS A 356 -3.49 7.36 -26.72
C CYS A 356 -3.21 8.76 -26.16
N THR A 357 -3.31 8.92 -24.84
CA THR A 357 -3.11 10.20 -24.15
C THR A 357 -1.68 10.46 -23.70
N HIS A 358 -0.73 9.55 -23.96
CA HIS A 358 0.65 9.66 -23.47
C HIS A 358 0.75 9.81 -21.93
N GLU A 359 -0.10 9.11 -21.19
CA GLU A 359 -0.27 9.38 -19.76
C GLU A 359 0.97 9.05 -18.90
N LYS A 360 1.52 10.06 -18.23
CA LYS A 360 2.51 9.88 -17.16
C LYS A 360 1.79 9.58 -15.84
N HIS A 361 1.95 8.36 -15.33
CA HIS A 361 1.28 7.86 -14.13
C HIS A 361 2.08 8.08 -12.82
N ASP A 362 3.36 8.45 -12.92
CA ASP A 362 4.18 8.88 -11.77
C ASP A 362 5.27 9.86 -12.22
N VAL A 363 5.13 11.14 -11.86
CA VAL A 363 6.08 12.22 -12.19
C VAL A 363 7.39 12.14 -11.41
N ARG A 364 7.45 11.31 -10.37
CA ARG A 364 8.64 11.12 -9.52
C ARG A 364 9.62 10.13 -10.12
N VAL A 365 9.16 9.36 -11.11
CA VAL A 365 10.03 8.54 -11.93
C VAL A 365 10.65 9.48 -12.95
N PRO A 366 11.98 9.72 -12.92
CA PRO A 366 12.64 10.60 -13.87
C PRO A 366 12.21 10.21 -15.28
N ASP A 367 12.00 11.21 -16.14
CA ASP A 367 11.56 11.00 -17.51
C ASP A 367 12.48 10.00 -18.20
N VAL A 368 12.00 8.76 -18.30
CA VAL A 368 12.56 7.75 -19.18
C VAL A 368 12.16 8.21 -20.59
N LYS A 369 12.90 9.21 -21.08
CA LYS A 369 12.81 9.98 -22.33
C LYS A 369 11.54 9.76 -23.17
N ASP A 370 10.42 10.45 -22.97
CA ASP A 370 9.28 10.47 -23.92
C ASP A 370 8.91 9.10 -24.57
N TYR A 371 9.27 7.99 -23.91
CA TYR A 371 9.29 6.69 -24.54
C TYR A 371 7.91 6.18 -24.36
N ASP A 372 7.17 6.20 -25.45
CA ASP A 372 5.75 6.06 -25.31
C ASP A 372 5.42 4.75 -24.62
N LEU A 373 4.54 4.88 -23.61
CA LEU A 373 4.28 3.93 -22.52
C LEU A 373 3.75 2.56 -23.01
N VAL A 374 3.78 2.35 -24.33
CA VAL A 374 3.23 1.25 -25.12
C VAL A 374 4.02 0.99 -26.41
N SER A 375 4.98 1.84 -26.82
CA SER A 375 5.67 1.75 -28.13
C SER A 375 6.26 0.38 -28.35
N GLY A 376 6.54 -0.35 -27.26
CA GLY A 376 7.12 -1.67 -27.34
C GLY A 376 8.44 -1.65 -28.10
N ARG A 377 9.13 -0.50 -28.12
CA ARG A 377 10.55 -0.41 -28.42
C ARG A 377 11.34 -0.64 -27.14
N GLU A 378 12.53 -1.18 -27.33
CA GLU A 378 13.36 -1.77 -26.29
C GLU A 378 13.67 -0.80 -25.14
N VAL A 379 13.45 -1.32 -23.94
CA VAL A 379 13.98 -0.82 -22.67
C VAL A 379 15.47 -1.17 -22.60
N GLU A 380 16.24 -0.77 -23.60
CA GLU A 380 17.67 -1.08 -23.74
C GLU A 380 18.54 -0.25 -22.80
N HIS A 381 18.02 0.89 -22.34
CA HIS A 381 18.75 1.76 -21.41
C HIS A 381 18.11 1.66 -20.04
N GLY A 382 18.66 0.77 -19.20
CA GLY A 382 18.90 0.94 -17.76
C GLY A 382 17.81 1.37 -16.78
N GLU A 383 16.69 1.95 -17.21
CA GLU A 383 15.89 2.83 -16.38
C GLU A 383 14.58 2.15 -15.96
N LEU A 384 14.40 2.19 -14.64
CA LEU A 384 13.22 1.83 -13.86
C LEU A 384 11.93 2.18 -14.63
N VAL A 385 10.97 1.27 -14.79
CA VAL A 385 9.75 1.10 -13.95
C VAL A 385 8.83 0.10 -14.75
N PRO A 386 7.92 -0.76 -14.19
CA PRO A 386 6.86 -0.20 -13.36
C PRO A 386 5.94 -1.12 -12.49
N LEU A 387 6.33 -1.49 -11.27
CA LEU A 387 5.32 -1.95 -10.29
C LEU A 387 4.25 -0.87 -10.02
N THR A 388 4.66 0.39 -10.04
CA THR A 388 3.78 1.56 -10.00
C THR A 388 2.75 1.60 -11.13
N ARG A 389 3.10 1.17 -12.35
CA ARG A 389 2.13 1.05 -13.46
C ARG A 389 1.13 -0.05 -13.23
N ILE A 390 1.55 -1.19 -12.68
CA ILE A 390 0.61 -2.27 -12.37
C ILE A 390 -0.40 -1.77 -11.33
N MET A 391 0.06 -1.09 -10.27
CA MET A 391 -0.86 -0.51 -9.28
C MET A 391 -1.75 0.57 -9.88
N TYR A 392 -1.20 1.43 -10.73
CA TYR A 392 -1.97 2.42 -11.46
C TYR A 392 -3.08 1.77 -12.30
N GLN A 393 -2.76 0.73 -13.08
CA GLN A 393 -3.73 0.02 -13.92
C GLN A 393 -4.74 -0.78 -13.10
N GLN A 394 -4.33 -1.37 -11.96
CA GLN A 394 -5.25 -1.97 -10.99
C GLN A 394 -6.22 -0.93 -10.43
N ARG A 395 -5.75 0.29 -10.12
CA ARG A 395 -6.64 1.39 -9.68
C ARG A 395 -7.60 1.79 -10.79
N GLN A 396 -7.13 1.91 -12.03
CA GLN A 396 -7.99 2.22 -13.17
C GLN A 396 -9.12 1.17 -13.33
N LEU A 397 -8.75 -0.12 -13.31
CA LEU A 397 -9.70 -1.23 -13.38
C LEU A 397 -10.74 -1.16 -12.25
N ASN A 398 -10.27 -1.04 -11.00
CA ASN A 398 -11.13 -0.99 -9.82
C ASN A 398 -12.12 0.18 -9.88
N ILE A 399 -11.68 1.37 -10.30
CA ILE A 399 -12.56 2.53 -10.44
C ILE A 399 -13.59 2.29 -11.54
N LEU A 400 -13.18 1.81 -12.72
CA LEU A 400 -14.08 1.56 -13.85
C LEU A 400 -15.16 0.52 -13.53
N ALA A 401 -14.75 -0.60 -12.94
CA ALA A 401 -15.65 -1.70 -12.56
C ALA A 401 -16.64 -1.24 -11.47
N ARG A 402 -16.14 -0.70 -10.35
CA ARG A 402 -16.98 -0.32 -9.20
C ARG A 402 -17.87 0.88 -9.46
N SER A 403 -17.49 1.79 -10.35
CA SER A 403 -18.36 2.90 -10.78
C SER A 403 -19.34 2.51 -11.89
N GLN A 404 -19.34 1.23 -12.33
CA GLN A 404 -20.35 0.66 -13.22
C GLN A 404 -20.46 1.36 -14.59
N GLN A 405 -19.34 1.86 -15.11
CA GLN A 405 -19.30 2.61 -16.38
C GLN A 405 -19.72 1.75 -17.60
N HIS A 406 -19.65 0.42 -17.46
CA HIS A 406 -20.13 -0.53 -18.47
C HIS A 406 -21.64 -0.74 -18.46
N TYR A 407 -22.35 -0.30 -17.41
CA TYR A 407 -23.81 -0.22 -17.40
C TYR A 407 -24.31 1.14 -17.89
N ALA A 408 -23.71 2.23 -17.40
CA ALA A 408 -24.01 3.60 -17.85
C ALA A 408 -22.82 4.53 -17.60
N LEU A 409 -22.41 5.30 -18.62
CA LEU A 409 -21.33 6.28 -18.48
C LEU A 409 -21.79 7.45 -17.61
N SER A 410 -21.18 7.59 -16.44
CA SER A 410 -21.46 8.67 -15.49
C SER A 410 -20.16 9.14 -14.82
N PRO A 411 -19.66 10.35 -15.17
CA PRO A 411 -18.54 10.97 -14.46
C PRO A 411 -18.83 11.09 -12.96
N ARG A 412 -20.09 11.38 -12.60
CA ARG A 412 -20.50 11.54 -11.21
C ARG A 412 -20.36 10.25 -10.40
N LYS A 413 -20.74 9.10 -10.96
CA LYS A 413 -20.55 7.79 -10.31
C LYS A 413 -19.06 7.49 -10.07
N LEU A 414 -18.20 7.91 -11.00
CA LEU A 414 -16.76 7.75 -10.89
C LEU A 414 -16.20 8.60 -9.74
N GLU A 415 -16.58 9.88 -9.67
CA GLU A 415 -16.21 10.78 -8.57
C GLU A 415 -16.68 10.26 -7.21
N ILE A 416 -17.96 9.87 -7.11
CA ILE A 416 -18.52 9.33 -5.87
C ILE A 416 -17.75 8.08 -5.44
N GLN A 417 -17.48 7.15 -6.37
CA GLN A 417 -16.75 5.94 -6.03
C GLN A 417 -15.32 6.23 -5.55
N SER A 418 -14.60 7.13 -6.23
CA SER A 418 -13.26 7.54 -5.82
C SER A 418 -13.26 8.22 -4.44
N ALA A 419 -14.20 9.14 -4.23
CA ALA A 419 -14.35 9.85 -2.95
C ALA A 419 -14.68 8.89 -1.80
N CYS A 420 -15.62 7.96 -2.00
CA CYS A 420 -15.98 6.95 -1.01
C CYS A 420 -14.81 6.01 -0.70
N SER A 421 -14.08 5.55 -1.71
CA SER A 421 -12.89 4.70 -1.56
C SER A 421 -11.77 5.41 -0.81
N LYS A 422 -11.52 6.69 -1.11
CA LYS A 422 -10.60 7.56 -0.37
C LYS A 422 -11.00 7.67 1.10
N VAL A 423 -12.27 8.01 1.39
CA VAL A 423 -12.76 8.10 2.78
C VAL A 423 -12.62 6.75 3.50
N GLY A 424 -13.00 5.64 2.85
CA GLY A 424 -12.86 4.31 3.44
C GLY A 424 -11.42 3.96 3.81
N ARG A 425 -10.45 4.29 2.95
CA ARG A 425 -9.01 4.13 3.28
C ARG A 425 -8.58 5.01 4.44
N GLN A 426 -9.00 6.28 4.45
CA GLN A 426 -8.66 7.21 5.52
C GLN A 426 -9.20 6.74 6.87
N GLU A 427 -10.47 6.33 6.92
CA GLU A 427 -11.10 5.81 8.14
C GLU A 427 -10.46 4.50 8.62
N ARG A 428 -10.13 3.60 7.69
CA ARG A 428 -9.38 2.38 7.99
C ARG A 428 -7.98 2.67 8.55
N MET A 429 -7.30 3.69 8.01
CA MET A 429 -6.01 4.11 8.54
C MET A 429 -6.15 4.78 9.91
N THR A 430 -7.17 5.60 10.11
CA THR A 430 -7.51 6.17 11.42
C THR A 430 -7.75 5.06 12.44
N TYR A 431 -8.49 4.01 12.09
CA TYR A 431 -8.68 2.83 12.93
C TYR A 431 -7.34 2.18 13.31
N ILE A 432 -6.52 1.84 12.32
CA ILE A 432 -5.21 1.20 12.56
C ILE A 432 -4.34 2.06 13.47
N ARG A 433 -4.22 3.38 13.20
CA ARG A 433 -3.37 4.27 14.00
C ARG A 433 -3.90 4.48 15.40
N SER A 434 -5.19 4.77 15.56
CA SER A 434 -5.77 5.04 16.88
C SER A 434 -5.68 3.84 17.82
N ASN A 435 -5.58 2.62 17.29
CA ASN A 435 -5.57 1.39 18.09
C ASN A 435 -4.20 0.73 18.19
N LEU A 436 -3.31 0.90 17.21
CA LEU A 436 -2.01 0.19 17.16
C LEU A 436 -0.80 1.13 17.28
N ARG A 437 -0.98 2.45 17.21
CA ARG A 437 0.11 3.38 17.47
C ARG A 437 0.40 3.38 18.98
N ASN A 438 1.68 3.26 19.34
CA ASN A 438 2.16 3.25 20.72
C ASN A 438 1.66 2.07 21.58
N THR A 439 1.11 1.01 20.96
CA THR A 439 0.79 -0.21 21.70
C THR A 439 2.05 -0.97 22.09
N SER A 440 2.09 -1.51 23.30
CA SER A 440 3.24 -2.27 23.79
C SER A 440 3.33 -3.68 23.22
N LEU A 441 4.47 -4.34 23.40
CA LEU A 441 4.66 -5.76 23.07
C LEU A 441 3.61 -6.65 23.76
N ALA A 442 3.29 -6.35 25.02
CA ALA A 442 2.25 -7.06 25.77
C ALA A 442 0.87 -6.92 25.11
N GLN A 443 0.53 -5.72 24.64
CA GLN A 443 -0.73 -5.46 23.93
C GLN A 443 -0.78 -6.17 22.59
N TRP A 444 0.32 -6.18 21.83
CA TRP A 444 0.43 -6.96 20.60
C TRP A 444 0.27 -8.46 20.85
N ARG A 445 0.89 -9.01 21.90
CA ARG A 445 0.69 -10.40 22.32
C ARG A 445 -0.77 -10.68 22.68
N GLY A 446 -1.43 -9.74 23.36
CA GLY A 446 -2.86 -9.77 23.64
C GLY A 446 -3.70 -9.87 22.37
N LEU A 447 -3.43 -9.01 21.38
CA LEU A 447 -4.09 -9.04 20.08
C LEU A 447 -3.88 -10.37 19.35
N THR A 448 -2.67 -10.91 19.32
CA THR A 448 -2.39 -12.19 18.65
C THR A 448 -3.27 -13.32 19.17
N LYS A 449 -3.54 -13.34 20.49
CA LYS A 449 -4.38 -14.35 21.15
C LYS A 449 -5.88 -14.02 21.05
N GLY A 450 -6.25 -12.76 21.26
CA GLY A 450 -7.64 -12.33 21.44
C GLY A 450 -8.37 -11.88 20.17
N ILE A 451 -7.67 -11.59 19.05
CA ILE A 451 -8.31 -11.02 17.86
C ILE A 451 -9.41 -11.91 17.26
N TYR A 452 -9.35 -13.23 17.49
CA TYR A 452 -10.38 -14.16 17.06
C TYR A 452 -11.72 -13.97 17.79
N GLU A 453 -11.71 -13.43 19.02
CA GLU A 453 -12.93 -13.04 19.74
C GLU A 453 -13.68 -11.92 18.99
N VAL A 454 -12.95 -11.11 18.21
CA VAL A 454 -13.53 -10.04 17.38
C VAL A 454 -13.88 -10.55 15.97
N LEU A 455 -13.01 -11.37 15.37
CA LEU A 455 -13.20 -11.87 14.00
C LEU A 455 -14.29 -12.93 13.88
N ALA A 456 -14.35 -13.90 14.81
CA ALA A 456 -15.26 -15.03 14.69
C ALA A 456 -16.74 -14.61 14.60
N PRO A 457 -17.25 -13.66 15.42
CA PRO A 457 -18.63 -13.18 15.28
C PRO A 457 -18.90 -12.52 13.92
N LEU A 458 -17.94 -11.76 13.39
CA LEU A 458 -18.06 -11.09 12.09
C LEU A 458 -18.09 -12.10 10.93
N LEU A 459 -17.29 -13.17 11.02
CA LEU A 459 -17.25 -14.26 10.03
C LEU A 459 -18.53 -15.10 10.04
N GLN A 460 -19.11 -15.34 11.21
CA GLN A 460 -20.33 -16.13 11.36
C GLN A 460 -21.61 -15.35 11.00
N GLY A 461 -21.48 -14.09 10.60
CA GLY A 461 -22.63 -13.24 10.29
C GLY A 461 -23.54 -12.99 11.50
N GLN A 462 -23.07 -13.23 12.72
CA GLN A 462 -23.84 -12.99 13.93
C GLN A 462 -23.97 -11.48 14.13
N ALA A 463 -25.16 -11.01 13.71
CA ALA A 463 -25.84 -9.78 14.04
C ALA A 463 -24.95 -8.62 14.50
N ALA A 464 -24.84 -7.63 13.60
CA ALA A 464 -24.88 -6.24 14.03
C ALA A 464 -25.85 -6.11 15.21
N VAL A 465 -25.34 -5.64 16.35
CA VAL A 465 -26.15 -5.11 17.45
C VAL A 465 -27.27 -4.26 16.81
N PRO A 466 -28.55 -4.50 17.17
CA PRO A 466 -29.66 -3.86 16.51
C PRO A 466 -29.47 -2.34 16.52
N ILE A 467 -29.57 -1.75 15.34
CA ILE A 467 -29.58 -0.31 15.13
C ILE A 467 -30.84 0.22 15.84
N THR A 468 -30.68 0.76 17.03
CA THR A 468 -31.65 1.72 17.57
C THR A 468 -31.32 3.05 16.91
N VAL A 469 -32.18 3.44 15.98
CA VAL A 469 -32.27 4.83 15.52
C VAL A 469 -32.99 5.60 16.62
N THR A 470 -32.26 6.45 17.33
CA THR A 470 -32.83 7.60 18.05
C THR A 470 -32.09 8.83 17.63
#